data_AF-A0A1I1A245-F1
#
_entry.id   AF-A0A1I1A245-F1
#
_cell.length_a   1.000
_cell.length_b   1.000
_cell.length_c   1.000
_cell.angle_alpha   90.00
_cell.angle_beta   90.00
_cell.angle_gamma   90.00
#
_symmetry.space_group_name_H-M   'P 1'
#
loop_
_entity.id
_entity.type
_entity.pdbx_description
1 polymer ?
#
loop_
_entity_poly.entity_id
_entity_poly.type
_entity_poly.pdbx_seq_one_letter_code
_entity_poly.pdbx_strand_id
1 'polypeptide(L)'
;MLANADTLLTTALTVLEQGQVPLARSLVILGMEESGKAIAVHERRVQMAKAPNGEPFRCEALDRLWGSHRRKLEKVHDFLVEELYWFDTEPSDPTANAAYLGTIRTWTKKQDRLKMRGFYVELSKTGEVMAPTDVSDEATLFEVISHVHQIGWQLRLGEHIEGKRQDEQEAGTPPVTDEDMGLFDRTLDVADDPELTRIMREVEEQMRRGTPGVPLNNAAYRFDPPGADRSPFSNLGKPGYEAETRELIRLRESLERDQGPRSD
;
A
#
# COMPACT_ATOMS: atom_id res chain seq x y z
N MET A 1 9.49 6.18 -8.05
CA MET A 1 8.88 4.87 -8.40
C MET A 1 7.39 5.03 -8.57
N LEU A 2 6.63 5.45 -7.54
CA LEU A 2 5.18 5.65 -7.67
C LEU A 2 4.80 6.67 -8.75
N ALA A 3 5.48 7.82 -8.87
CA ALA A 3 5.25 8.78 -9.96
C ALA A 3 5.46 8.15 -11.36
N ASN A 4 6.46 7.28 -11.50
CA ASN A 4 6.71 6.58 -12.76
C ASN A 4 5.62 5.55 -13.04
N ALA A 5 5.21 4.78 -12.03
CA ALA A 5 4.11 3.84 -12.15
C ALA A 5 2.81 4.55 -12.55
N ASP A 6 2.50 5.68 -11.91
CA ASP A 6 1.33 6.50 -12.20
C ASP A 6 1.33 7.03 -13.65
N THR A 7 2.47 7.56 -14.10
CA THR A 7 2.64 8.02 -15.48
C THR A 7 2.44 6.88 -16.47
N LEU A 8 3.04 5.71 -16.22
CA LEU A 8 2.94 4.54 -17.08
C LEU A 8 1.50 4.02 -17.16
N LEU A 9 0.80 3.93 -16.04
CA LEU A 9 -0.59 3.45 -15.97
C LEU A 9 -1.57 4.44 -16.60
N THR A 10 -1.38 5.74 -16.37
CA THR A 10 -2.20 6.78 -16.99
C THR A 10 -2.00 6.80 -18.51
N THR A 11 -0.75 6.68 -18.96
CA THR A 11 -0.44 6.55 -20.39
C THR A 11 -1.05 5.28 -20.97
N ALA A 12 -1.01 4.16 -20.23
CA ALA A 12 -1.61 2.90 -20.64
C ALA A 12 -3.12 3.03 -20.88
N LEU A 13 -3.85 3.77 -20.02
CA LEU A 13 -5.27 4.06 -20.23
C LEU A 13 -5.49 4.86 -21.51
N THR A 14 -4.75 5.95 -21.70
CA THR A 14 -4.91 6.80 -22.89
C THR A 14 -4.69 6.05 -24.19
N VAL A 15 -3.67 5.17 -24.26
CA VAL A 15 -3.43 4.39 -25.47
C VAL A 15 -4.43 3.23 -25.61
N LEU A 16 -4.97 2.71 -24.50
CA LEU A 16 -6.05 1.71 -24.51
C LEU A 16 -7.34 2.29 -25.10
N GLU A 17 -7.72 3.51 -24.69
CA GLU A 17 -8.86 4.26 -25.24
C GLU A 17 -8.73 4.53 -26.74
N GLN A 18 -7.50 4.55 -27.27
CA GLN A 18 -7.19 4.67 -28.69
C GLN A 18 -7.19 3.33 -29.43
N GLY A 19 -7.55 2.23 -28.76
CA GLY A 19 -7.55 0.87 -29.30
C GLY A 19 -6.16 0.22 -29.42
N GLN A 20 -5.11 0.83 -28.86
CA GLN A 20 -3.73 0.32 -28.92
C GLN A 20 -3.45 -0.68 -27.79
N VAL A 21 -4.24 -1.76 -27.75
CA VAL A 21 -4.26 -2.77 -26.66
C VAL A 21 -2.87 -3.32 -26.29
N PRO A 22 -1.96 -3.70 -27.21
CA PRO A 22 -0.68 -4.27 -26.82
C PRO A 22 0.26 -3.22 -26.23
N LEU A 23 0.24 -2.00 -26.76
CA LEU A 23 1.04 -0.91 -26.20
C LEU A 23 0.57 -0.60 -24.78
N ALA A 24 -0.75 -0.54 -24.57
CA ALA A 24 -1.33 -0.41 -23.24
C ALA A 24 -0.80 -1.51 -22.32
N ARG A 25 -0.86 -2.78 -22.73
CA ARG A 25 -0.38 -3.91 -21.91
C ARG A 25 1.10 -3.80 -21.56
N SER A 26 1.97 -3.44 -22.50
CA SER A 26 3.39 -3.24 -22.24
C SER A 26 3.64 -2.16 -21.18
N LEU A 27 2.89 -1.05 -21.26
CA LEU A 27 2.96 0.05 -20.29
C LEU A 27 2.45 -0.37 -18.91
N VAL A 28 1.36 -1.14 -18.84
CA VAL A 28 0.85 -1.68 -17.57
C VAL A 28 1.89 -2.57 -16.90
N ILE A 29 2.55 -3.45 -17.65
CA ILE A 29 3.62 -4.31 -17.10
C ILE A 29 4.77 -3.49 -16.54
N LEU A 30 5.19 -2.43 -17.23
CA LEU A 30 6.19 -1.50 -16.72
C LEU A 30 5.70 -0.78 -15.45
N GLY A 31 4.45 -0.32 -15.42
CA GLY A 31 3.84 0.31 -14.25
C GLY A 31 3.80 -0.63 -13.04
N MET A 32 3.47 -1.90 -13.26
CA MET A 32 3.52 -2.95 -12.23
C MET A 32 4.95 -3.22 -11.76
N GLU A 33 5.95 -3.21 -12.65
CA GLU A 33 7.35 -3.37 -12.23
C GLU A 33 7.82 -2.23 -11.31
N GLU A 34 7.44 -0.98 -11.61
CA GLU A 34 7.73 0.17 -10.76
C GLU A 34 6.96 0.11 -9.43
N SER A 35 5.70 -0.37 -9.46
CA SER A 35 4.88 -0.57 -8.27
C SER A 35 5.47 -1.65 -7.35
N GLY A 36 5.90 -2.79 -7.91
CA GLY A 36 6.54 -3.87 -7.14
C GLY A 36 7.84 -3.44 -6.47
N LYS A 37 8.61 -2.54 -7.10
CA LYS A 37 9.79 -1.93 -6.44
C LYS A 37 9.37 -1.01 -5.29
N ALA A 38 8.33 -0.19 -5.50
CA ALA A 38 7.83 0.72 -4.46
C ALA A 38 7.34 -0.06 -3.22
N ILE A 39 6.57 -1.13 -3.43
CA ILE A 39 6.12 -2.05 -2.37
C ILE A 39 7.33 -2.62 -1.61
N ALA A 40 8.33 -3.14 -2.33
CA ALA A 40 9.51 -3.74 -1.69
C ALA A 40 10.31 -2.72 -0.85
N VAL A 41 10.42 -1.47 -1.31
CA VAL A 41 11.06 -0.39 -0.54
C VAL A 41 10.25 -0.04 0.69
N HIS A 42 8.93 0.06 0.56
CA HIS A 42 8.02 0.34 1.67
C HIS A 42 8.16 -0.72 2.77
N GLU A 43 8.01 -2.00 2.42
CA GLU A 43 8.20 -3.09 3.38
C GLU A 43 9.58 -3.09 4.03
N ARG A 44 10.64 -2.78 3.26
CA ARG A 44 11.98 -2.67 3.82
C ARG A 44 12.07 -1.53 4.83
N ARG A 45 11.45 -0.37 4.58
CA ARG A 45 11.38 0.73 5.57
C ARG A 45 10.68 0.29 6.86
N VAL A 46 9.57 -0.44 6.75
CA VAL A 46 8.89 -1.04 7.92
C VAL A 46 9.85 -1.95 8.70
N GLN A 47 10.58 -2.82 8.00
CA GLN A 47 11.55 -3.73 8.63
C GLN A 47 12.72 -3.00 9.29
N MET A 48 13.19 -1.89 8.72
CA MET A 48 14.31 -1.13 9.27
C MET A 48 14.04 -0.61 10.68
N ALA A 49 12.79 -0.30 11.03
CA ALA A 49 12.43 0.10 12.39
C ALA A 49 12.70 -1.00 13.43
N LYS A 50 12.65 -2.27 13.01
CA LYS A 50 12.83 -3.47 13.86
C LYS A 50 14.21 -4.12 13.70
N ALA A 51 14.92 -3.81 12.61
CA ALA A 51 16.26 -4.30 12.36
C ALA A 51 17.27 -3.81 13.42
N PRO A 52 18.38 -4.52 13.64
CA PRO A 52 19.52 -4.01 14.36
C PRO A 52 19.93 -2.60 13.88
N ASN A 53 20.37 -1.77 14.83
CA ASN A 53 20.85 -0.42 14.53
C ASN A 53 22.07 -0.49 13.60
N GLY A 54 22.06 0.32 12.54
CA GLY A 54 23.15 0.39 11.55
C GLY A 54 23.05 -0.65 10.43
N GLU A 55 21.99 -1.47 10.38
CA GLU A 55 21.77 -2.38 9.27
C GLU A 55 21.62 -1.60 7.94
N PRO A 56 22.27 -2.02 6.85
CA PRO A 56 22.12 -1.34 5.57
C PRO A 56 20.69 -1.51 5.03
N PHE A 57 20.13 -0.43 4.47
CA PHE A 57 18.81 -0.47 3.83
C PHE A 57 18.79 -1.48 2.67
N ARG A 58 19.80 -1.42 1.80
CA ARG A 58 19.99 -2.37 0.70
C ARG A 58 20.33 -3.75 1.27
N CYS A 59 19.58 -4.76 0.87
CA CYS A 59 19.77 -6.14 1.29
C CYS A 59 19.64 -7.10 0.10
N GLU A 60 20.05 -8.36 0.31
CA GLU A 60 20.02 -9.39 -0.73
C GLU A 60 18.61 -9.64 -1.28
N ALA A 61 17.56 -9.48 -0.45
CA ALA A 61 16.18 -9.60 -0.90
C ALA A 61 15.80 -8.52 -1.92
N LEU A 62 16.20 -7.27 -1.67
CA LEU A 62 16.02 -6.16 -2.62
C LEU A 62 16.84 -6.38 -3.88
N ASP A 63 18.10 -6.81 -3.77
CA ASP A 63 18.94 -7.08 -4.94
C ASP A 63 18.34 -8.15 -5.86
N ARG A 64 17.83 -9.25 -5.27
CA ARG A 64 17.16 -10.31 -6.03
C ARG A 64 15.86 -9.82 -6.68
N LEU A 65 15.10 -8.97 -6.01
CA LEU A 65 13.87 -8.38 -6.57
C LEU A 65 14.20 -7.43 -7.73
N TRP A 66 15.22 -6.57 -7.58
CA TRP A 66 15.66 -5.66 -8.63
C TRP A 66 16.08 -6.39 -9.91
N GLY A 67 16.79 -7.52 -9.73
CA GLY A 67 17.29 -8.34 -10.84
C GLY A 67 16.24 -9.21 -11.54
N SER A 68 14.97 -9.25 -11.09
CA SER A 68 13.97 -10.18 -11.65
C SER A 68 12.63 -9.50 -11.95
N HIS A 69 12.22 -9.54 -13.22
CA HIS A 69 10.90 -9.07 -13.66
C HIS A 69 9.78 -9.84 -12.98
N ARG A 70 9.92 -11.17 -12.98
CA ARG A 70 8.99 -12.07 -12.31
C ARG A 70 8.78 -11.68 -10.85
N ARG A 71 9.85 -11.47 -10.08
CA ARG A 71 9.73 -11.13 -8.65
C ARG A 71 9.05 -9.80 -8.39
N LYS A 72 9.25 -8.79 -9.25
CA LYS A 72 8.55 -7.49 -9.11
C LYS A 72 7.05 -7.62 -9.34
N LEU A 73 6.65 -8.42 -10.33
CA LEU A 73 5.24 -8.68 -10.61
C LEU A 73 4.60 -9.60 -9.58
N GLU A 74 5.32 -10.63 -9.10
CA GLU A 74 4.90 -11.44 -7.95
C GLU A 74 4.69 -10.55 -6.72
N LYS A 75 5.57 -9.57 -6.49
CA LYS A 75 5.41 -8.61 -5.39
C LYS A 75 4.11 -7.80 -5.46
N VAL A 76 3.74 -7.34 -6.66
CA VAL A 76 2.46 -6.65 -6.89
C VAL A 76 1.28 -7.58 -6.65
N HIS A 77 1.36 -8.81 -7.17
CA HIS A 77 0.33 -9.81 -6.97
C HIS A 77 0.11 -10.09 -5.48
N ASP A 78 1.17 -10.44 -4.76
CA ASP A 78 1.10 -10.81 -3.35
C ASP A 78 0.59 -9.65 -2.50
N PHE A 79 1.01 -8.42 -2.81
CA PHE A 79 0.49 -7.21 -2.18
C PHE A 79 -1.02 -7.08 -2.41
N LEU A 80 -1.50 -7.10 -3.65
CA LEU A 80 -2.93 -6.94 -3.92
C LEU A 80 -3.81 -8.06 -3.35
N VAL A 81 -3.27 -9.27 -3.18
CA VAL A 81 -4.01 -10.39 -2.57
C VAL A 81 -4.04 -10.28 -1.04
N GLU A 82 -2.90 -9.94 -0.42
CA GLU A 82 -2.68 -10.09 1.02
C GLU A 82 -2.63 -8.75 1.78
N GLU A 83 -2.86 -7.60 1.11
CA GLU A 83 -2.68 -6.29 1.74
C GLU A 83 -3.63 -6.09 2.93
N LEU A 84 -3.03 -5.75 4.07
CA LEU A 84 -3.70 -5.54 5.35
C LEU A 84 -4.36 -4.15 5.43
N TYR A 85 -3.82 -3.18 4.70
CA TYR A 85 -4.28 -1.79 4.65
C TYR A 85 -5.04 -1.51 3.35
N TRP A 86 -6.18 -2.19 3.20
CA TRP A 86 -7.06 -2.02 2.06
C TRP A 86 -7.75 -0.65 2.07
N PHE A 87 -7.63 0.10 0.97
CA PHE A 87 -8.24 1.42 0.79
C PHE A 87 -9.37 1.33 -0.23
N ASP A 88 -10.56 0.95 0.22
CA ASP A 88 -11.79 0.96 -0.56
C ASP A 88 -13.02 0.99 0.38
N THR A 89 -14.23 1.12 -0.17
CA THR A 89 -15.49 1.10 0.60
C THR A 89 -15.85 -0.29 1.12
N GLU A 90 -15.35 -1.34 0.48
CA GLU A 90 -15.54 -2.74 0.87
C GLU A 90 -14.20 -3.35 1.34
N PRO A 91 -14.22 -4.32 2.28
CA PRO A 91 -13.00 -5.00 2.70
C PRO A 91 -12.36 -5.78 1.53
N SER A 92 -11.04 -5.97 1.59
CA SER A 92 -10.32 -6.80 0.63
C SER A 92 -10.95 -8.20 0.52
N ASP A 93 -11.17 -8.68 -0.69
CA ASP A 93 -11.52 -10.09 -0.98
C ASP A 93 -10.30 -10.78 -1.62
N PRO A 94 -9.48 -11.50 -0.82
CA PRO A 94 -8.30 -12.18 -1.32
C PRO A 94 -8.60 -13.24 -2.38
N THR A 95 -9.81 -13.84 -2.34
CA THR A 95 -10.19 -14.88 -3.31
C THR A 95 -10.54 -14.27 -4.64
N ALA A 96 -11.30 -13.18 -4.65
CA ALA A 96 -11.55 -12.39 -5.86
C ALA A 96 -10.25 -11.84 -6.42
N ASN A 97 -9.43 -11.18 -5.58
CA ASN A 97 -8.14 -10.62 -5.99
C ASN A 97 -7.24 -11.71 -6.61
N ALA A 98 -7.09 -12.87 -5.97
CA ALA A 98 -6.29 -13.97 -6.51
C ALA A 98 -6.83 -14.53 -7.83
N ALA A 99 -8.16 -14.60 -8.00
CA ALA A 99 -8.78 -15.06 -9.24
C ALA A 99 -8.51 -14.09 -10.41
N TYR A 100 -8.63 -12.79 -10.17
CA TYR A 100 -8.36 -11.74 -11.18
C TYR A 100 -6.88 -11.60 -11.52
N LEU A 101 -5.99 -11.75 -10.53
CA LEU A 101 -4.54 -11.63 -10.71
C LEU A 101 -3.90 -12.89 -11.34
N GLY A 102 -4.69 -13.94 -11.64
CA GLY A 102 -4.28 -15.09 -12.46
C GLY A 102 -3.71 -14.69 -13.83
N THR A 103 -4.16 -13.57 -14.39
CA THR A 103 -3.64 -12.95 -15.61
C THR A 103 -2.20 -12.43 -15.42
N ILE A 104 -1.91 -11.76 -14.31
CA ILE A 104 -0.55 -11.32 -13.94
C ILE A 104 0.38 -12.53 -13.73
N ARG A 105 -0.14 -13.60 -13.11
CA ARG A 105 0.61 -14.87 -12.92
C ARG A 105 0.91 -15.59 -14.25
N THR A 106 0.09 -15.35 -15.27
CA THR A 106 0.32 -15.86 -16.62
C THR A 106 1.35 -14.99 -17.37
N TRP A 107 1.30 -13.67 -17.19
CA TRP A 107 2.26 -12.73 -17.77
C TRP A 107 3.67 -12.94 -17.20
N THR A 108 3.80 -13.12 -15.90
CA THR A 108 5.07 -13.42 -15.21
C THR A 108 5.81 -14.63 -15.77
N LYS A 109 5.10 -15.69 -16.16
CA LYS A 109 5.71 -16.91 -16.74
C LYS A 109 6.25 -16.71 -18.16
N LYS A 110 5.70 -15.78 -18.95
CA LYS A 110 6.09 -15.56 -20.35
C LYS A 110 7.21 -14.51 -20.52
N GLN A 111 7.37 -13.58 -19.59
CA GLN A 111 8.10 -12.32 -19.79
C GLN A 111 9.63 -12.39 -19.58
N ASP A 112 10.15 -13.32 -18.77
CA ASP A 112 11.60 -13.40 -18.46
C ASP A 112 12.48 -13.70 -19.69
N ARG A 113 11.94 -14.32 -20.75
CA ARG A 113 12.68 -14.61 -21.99
C ARG A 113 12.69 -13.45 -23.00
N LEU A 114 11.74 -12.52 -22.90
CA LEU A 114 11.47 -11.51 -23.94
C LEU A 114 12.18 -10.19 -23.72
N LYS A 115 12.32 -9.75 -22.45
CA LYS A 115 13.01 -8.48 -22.16
C LYS A 115 14.52 -8.52 -22.42
N MET A 116 15.12 -9.72 -22.47
CA MET A 116 16.51 -9.89 -22.94
C MET A 116 16.73 -9.40 -24.39
N ARG A 117 15.66 -9.20 -25.16
CA ARG A 117 15.70 -8.66 -26.54
C ARG A 117 15.18 -7.22 -26.66
N GLY A 118 14.90 -6.53 -25.56
CA GLY A 118 14.53 -5.11 -25.57
C GLY A 118 13.07 -4.80 -25.95
N PHE A 119 12.20 -5.81 -26.09
CA PHE A 119 10.80 -5.61 -26.45
C PHE A 119 9.83 -6.33 -25.50
N TYR A 120 8.72 -5.64 -25.15
CA TYR A 120 7.58 -6.19 -24.43
C TYR A 120 6.48 -6.59 -25.44
N VAL A 121 6.71 -7.64 -26.22
CA VAL A 121 5.72 -8.14 -27.21
C VAL A 121 5.32 -9.56 -26.87
N GLU A 122 4.03 -9.87 -26.99
CA GLU A 122 3.55 -11.25 -26.82
C GLU A 122 4.02 -12.12 -27.96
N LEU A 123 4.28 -13.39 -27.64
CA LEU A 123 4.58 -14.40 -28.63
C LEU A 123 3.41 -15.36 -28.77
N SER A 124 3.14 -15.77 -30.00
CA SER A 124 2.20 -16.84 -30.32
C SER A 124 2.67 -18.15 -29.68
N LYS A 125 1.81 -19.18 -29.71
CA LYS A 125 2.20 -20.55 -29.26
C LYS A 125 3.42 -21.10 -29.99
N THR A 126 3.77 -20.54 -31.16
CA THR A 126 4.93 -20.90 -31.98
C THR A 126 6.15 -20.01 -31.75
N GLY A 127 6.06 -18.99 -30.89
CA GLY A 127 7.19 -18.11 -30.55
C GLY A 127 7.35 -16.88 -31.45
N GLU A 128 6.36 -16.55 -32.28
CA GLU A 128 6.35 -15.38 -33.17
C GLU A 128 5.71 -14.18 -32.49
N VAL A 129 6.22 -12.97 -32.75
CA VAL A 129 5.66 -11.73 -32.21
C VAL A 129 4.20 -11.56 -32.68
N MET A 130 3.26 -11.59 -31.74
CA MET A 130 1.84 -11.41 -32.01
C MET A 130 1.58 -9.96 -32.42
N ALA A 131 0.78 -9.80 -33.47
CA ALA A 131 0.34 -8.50 -33.94
C ALA A 131 -0.70 -7.91 -32.96
N PRO A 132 -0.85 -6.58 -32.93
CA PRO A 132 -1.76 -5.91 -32.00
C PRO A 132 -3.20 -6.37 -31.96
N THR A 133 -3.68 -6.94 -33.05
CA THR A 133 -5.05 -7.39 -33.27
C THR A 133 -5.38 -8.73 -32.63
N ASP A 134 -4.37 -9.50 -32.20
CA ASP A 134 -4.54 -10.93 -31.90
C ASP A 134 -4.76 -11.21 -30.40
N VAL A 135 -4.83 -10.17 -29.57
CA VAL A 135 -4.97 -10.33 -28.11
C VAL A 135 -6.10 -9.48 -27.54
N SER A 136 -7.33 -9.97 -27.69
CA SER A 136 -8.52 -9.34 -27.11
C SER A 136 -8.65 -9.71 -25.63
N ASP A 137 -8.30 -8.78 -24.75
CA ASP A 137 -8.94 -8.67 -23.44
C ASP A 137 -8.78 -7.24 -22.87
N GLU A 138 -9.46 -6.29 -23.51
CA GLU A 138 -9.43 -4.86 -23.16
C GLU A 138 -10.06 -4.61 -21.79
N ALA A 139 -11.17 -5.28 -21.48
CA ALA A 139 -11.87 -5.18 -20.19
C ALA A 139 -10.97 -5.63 -19.03
N THR A 140 -10.31 -6.78 -19.16
CA THR A 140 -9.34 -7.25 -18.16
C THR A 140 -8.17 -6.28 -17.98
N LEU A 141 -7.76 -5.55 -19.03
CA LEU A 141 -6.66 -4.59 -18.92
C LEU A 141 -7.07 -3.32 -18.16
N PHE A 142 -8.29 -2.81 -18.38
CA PHE A 142 -8.82 -1.68 -17.60
C PHE A 142 -8.92 -2.02 -16.11
N GLU A 143 -9.37 -3.23 -15.78
CA GLU A 143 -9.47 -3.68 -14.38
C GLU A 143 -8.08 -3.81 -13.74
N VAL A 144 -7.10 -4.39 -14.43
CA VAL A 144 -5.72 -4.46 -13.92
C VAL A 144 -5.14 -3.07 -13.69
N ILE A 145 -5.36 -2.11 -14.60
CA ILE A 145 -4.89 -0.74 -14.41
C ILE A 145 -5.50 -0.13 -13.15
N SER A 146 -6.80 -0.31 -12.95
CA SER A 146 -7.53 0.24 -11.80
C SER A 146 -6.99 -0.30 -10.47
N HIS A 147 -6.74 -1.61 -10.36
CA HIS A 147 -6.18 -2.22 -9.14
C HIS A 147 -4.74 -1.80 -8.89
N VAL A 148 -3.89 -1.75 -9.93
CA VAL A 148 -2.49 -1.31 -9.75
C VAL A 148 -2.44 0.16 -9.33
N HIS A 149 -3.40 0.98 -9.77
CA HIS A 149 -3.52 2.36 -9.34
C HIS A 149 -3.82 2.49 -7.83
N GLN A 150 -4.56 1.54 -7.24
CA GLN A 150 -4.85 1.51 -5.79
C GLN A 150 -3.59 1.27 -4.93
N ILE A 151 -2.55 0.63 -5.46
CA ILE A 151 -1.31 0.35 -4.70
C ILE A 151 -0.70 1.62 -4.10
N GLY A 152 -0.71 2.72 -4.86
CA GLY A 152 -0.18 3.99 -4.37
C GLY A 152 -0.90 4.49 -3.12
N TRP A 153 -2.21 4.27 -3.03
CA TRP A 153 -3.03 4.64 -1.89
C TRP A 153 -2.82 3.73 -0.69
N GLN A 154 -2.85 2.42 -0.92
CA GLN A 154 -2.66 1.40 0.11
C GLN A 154 -1.28 1.56 0.78
N LEU A 155 -0.24 1.83 -0.01
CA LEU A 155 1.08 2.13 0.54
C LEU A 155 1.07 3.37 1.43
N ARG A 156 0.44 4.48 1.03
CA ARG A 156 0.38 5.69 1.86
C ARG A 156 -0.42 5.51 3.14
N LEU A 157 -1.54 4.78 3.08
CA LEU A 157 -2.29 4.40 4.27
C LEU A 157 -1.42 3.56 5.21
N GLY A 158 -0.70 2.59 4.67
CA GLY A 158 0.28 1.80 5.42
C GLY A 158 1.38 2.65 6.04
N GLU A 159 1.93 3.63 5.30
CA GLU A 159 2.94 4.58 5.81
C GLU A 159 2.39 5.38 7.00
N HIS A 160 1.16 5.86 6.91
CA HIS A 160 0.52 6.61 7.98
C HIS A 160 0.26 5.75 9.23
N ILE A 161 -0.30 4.56 9.05
CA ILE A 161 -0.60 3.65 10.16
C ILE A 161 0.69 3.19 10.84
N GLU A 162 1.71 2.81 10.07
CA GLU A 162 2.97 2.36 10.63
C GLU A 162 3.77 3.54 11.24
N GLY A 163 3.71 4.73 10.65
CA GLY A 163 4.28 5.95 11.21
C GLY A 163 3.68 6.26 12.59
N LYS A 164 2.36 6.19 12.71
CA LYS A 164 1.67 6.33 13.99
C LYS A 164 2.11 5.29 15.02
N ARG A 165 2.23 4.02 14.62
CA ARG A 165 2.72 2.95 15.52
C ARG A 165 4.17 3.17 15.95
N GLN A 166 5.03 3.67 15.06
CA GLN A 166 6.41 4.03 15.37
C GLN A 166 6.47 5.18 16.38
N ASP A 167 5.64 6.21 16.21
CA ASP A 167 5.48 7.32 17.15
C ASP A 167 4.99 6.83 18.52
N GLU A 168 3.94 6.00 18.55
CA GLU A 168 3.38 5.40 19.78
C GLU A 168 4.40 4.53 20.51
N GLN A 169 5.19 3.73 19.77
CA GLN A 169 6.26 2.92 20.36
C GLN A 169 7.35 3.78 21.01
N GLU A 170 7.79 4.84 20.35
CA GLU A 170 8.86 5.71 20.85
C GLU A 170 8.39 6.59 22.02
N ALA A 171 7.14 7.05 21.99
CA ALA A 171 6.54 7.81 23.07
C ALA A 171 6.23 6.94 24.31
N GLY A 172 5.78 5.70 24.07
CA GLY A 172 5.19 4.87 25.10
C GLY A 172 3.81 5.39 25.55
N THR A 173 3.27 4.76 26.59
CA THR A 173 1.98 5.18 27.18
C THR A 173 2.28 5.85 28.52
N PRO A 174 1.95 7.14 28.71
CA PRO A 174 2.15 7.79 30.00
C PRO A 174 1.25 7.15 31.08
N PRO A 175 1.67 7.20 32.35
CA PRO A 175 0.79 6.88 33.48
C PRO A 175 -0.55 7.62 33.40
N VAL A 176 -1.65 6.90 33.60
CA VAL A 176 -2.98 7.53 33.74
C VAL A 176 -3.03 8.31 35.05
N THR A 177 -3.58 9.52 35.02
CA THR A 177 -3.68 10.37 36.22
C THR A 177 -4.74 9.86 37.19
N ASP A 178 -4.59 10.10 38.50
CA ASP A 178 -5.55 9.66 39.52
C ASP A 178 -6.98 10.18 39.26
N GLU A 179 -7.12 11.32 38.57
CA GLU A 179 -8.41 11.91 38.21
C GLU A 179 -9.10 11.14 37.07
N ASP A 180 -8.34 10.70 36.06
CA ASP A 180 -8.82 9.84 34.97
C ASP A 180 -9.08 8.39 35.43
N MET A 181 -8.31 7.90 36.41
CA MET A 181 -8.54 6.59 37.04
C MET A 181 -9.87 6.55 37.80
N GLY A 182 -10.27 7.67 38.42
CA GLY A 182 -11.55 7.80 39.13
C GLY A 182 -12.79 7.70 38.24
N LEU A 183 -12.64 7.82 36.90
CA LEU A 183 -13.69 7.56 35.91
C LEU A 183 -13.80 6.06 35.55
N PHE A 184 -12.68 5.33 35.57
CA PHE A 184 -12.65 3.88 35.37
C PHE A 184 -13.26 3.13 36.57
N ASP A 185 -12.99 3.59 37.79
CA ASP A 185 -13.50 3.00 39.04
C ASP A 185 -15.04 3.13 39.17
N ARG A 186 -15.66 4.07 38.43
CA ARG A 186 -17.12 4.28 38.43
C ARG A 186 -17.87 3.55 37.32
N THR A 187 -17.16 3.05 36.31
CA THR A 187 -17.76 2.36 35.15
C THR A 187 -17.70 0.83 35.26
N LEU A 188 -16.92 0.30 36.20
CA LEU A 188 -16.80 -1.13 36.46
C LEU A 188 -17.69 -1.54 37.63
N ASP A 189 -18.96 -1.83 37.36
CA ASP A 189 -19.81 -2.61 38.26
C ASP A 189 -19.26 -4.04 38.24
N VAL A 190 -18.41 -4.36 39.22
CA VAL A 190 -17.64 -5.60 39.28
C VAL A 190 -18.61 -6.77 39.40
N ALA A 191 -18.72 -7.59 38.35
CA ALA A 191 -19.35 -8.90 38.43
C ALA A 191 -18.63 -9.75 39.50
N ASP A 192 -19.37 -10.60 40.23
CA ASP A 192 -18.89 -11.48 41.32
C ASP A 192 -17.82 -12.53 40.92
N ASP A 193 -17.03 -12.29 39.87
CA ASP A 193 -15.96 -13.15 39.38
C ASP A 193 -14.57 -12.73 39.94
N PRO A 194 -13.95 -13.56 40.80
CA PRO A 194 -12.63 -13.30 41.37
C PRO A 194 -11.49 -13.24 40.33
N GLU A 195 -11.61 -13.97 39.21
CA GLU A 195 -10.58 -14.01 38.17
C GLU A 195 -10.60 -12.72 37.34
N LEU A 196 -11.79 -12.23 37.00
CA LEU A 196 -11.98 -10.95 36.33
C LEU A 196 -11.48 -9.79 37.20
N THR A 197 -11.75 -9.84 38.52
CA THR A 197 -11.27 -8.84 39.49
C THR A 197 -9.75 -8.78 39.53
N ARG A 198 -9.05 -9.93 39.49
CA ARG A 198 -7.58 -9.98 39.44
C ARG A 198 -7.03 -9.37 38.17
N ILE A 199 -7.59 -9.73 37.01
CA ILE A 199 -7.17 -9.21 35.69
C ILE A 199 -7.36 -7.68 35.65
N MET A 200 -8.50 -7.18 36.14
CA MET A 200 -8.77 -5.74 36.18
C MET A 200 -7.78 -4.99 37.06
N ARG A 201 -7.38 -5.56 38.21
CA ARG A 201 -6.36 -4.96 39.07
C ARG A 201 -4.98 -4.93 38.42
N GLU A 202 -4.61 -5.96 37.68
CA GLU A 202 -3.36 -5.99 36.90
C GLU A 202 -3.37 -4.93 35.79
N VAL A 203 -4.50 -4.77 35.09
CA VAL A 203 -4.69 -3.71 34.08
C VAL A 203 -4.62 -2.32 34.72
N GLU A 204 -5.26 -2.12 35.87
CA GLU A 204 -5.23 -0.86 36.62
C GLU A 204 -3.80 -0.50 37.04
N GLU A 205 -3.04 -1.45 37.57
CA GLU A 205 -1.64 -1.24 37.93
C GLU A 205 -0.74 -0.97 36.72
N GLN A 206 -1.03 -1.56 35.56
CA GLN A 206 -0.33 -1.27 34.32
C GLN A 206 -0.65 0.15 33.81
N MET A 207 -1.92 0.57 33.87
CA MET A 207 -2.34 1.93 33.51
C MET A 207 -1.68 2.99 34.40
N ARG A 208 -1.60 2.74 35.71
CA ARG A 208 -0.93 3.64 36.67
C ARG A 208 0.59 3.70 36.47
N ARG A 209 1.21 2.62 35.97
CA ARG A 209 2.65 2.60 35.69
C ARG A 209 3.00 3.21 34.33
N GLY A 210 2.07 3.15 33.39
CA GLY A 210 2.36 3.43 31.99
C GLY A 210 3.32 2.40 31.39
N THR A 211 3.67 2.60 30.13
CA THR A 211 4.69 1.81 29.43
C THR A 211 5.75 2.77 28.90
N PRO A 212 7.03 2.64 29.30
CA PRO A 212 8.07 3.51 28.77
C PRO A 212 8.25 3.29 27.27
N GLY A 213 8.47 4.38 26.54
CA GLY A 213 8.76 4.32 25.11
C GLY A 213 10.08 3.59 24.81
N VAL A 214 10.15 3.00 23.63
CA VAL A 214 11.33 2.27 23.15
C VAL A 214 11.90 2.99 21.92
N PRO A 215 13.16 3.45 21.97
CA PRO A 215 13.80 4.09 20.82
C PRO A 215 13.80 3.20 19.58
N LEU A 216 13.56 3.81 18.41
CA LEU A 216 13.61 3.10 17.14
C LEU A 216 15.05 2.90 16.68
N ASN A 217 15.46 1.64 16.45
CA ASN A 217 16.84 1.28 16.11
C ASN A 217 17.39 2.02 14.88
N ASN A 218 16.57 2.27 13.86
CA ASN A 218 16.96 2.99 12.66
C ASN A 218 15.97 4.12 12.36
N ALA A 219 15.78 5.03 13.31
CA ALA A 219 14.81 6.13 13.26
C ALA A 219 14.87 7.00 11.98
N ALA A 220 15.99 7.03 11.26
CA ALA A 220 16.11 7.73 9.98
C ALA A 220 15.17 7.19 8.87
N TYR A 221 14.67 5.95 9.01
CA TYR A 221 13.75 5.34 8.04
C TYR A 221 12.27 5.43 8.44
N ARG A 222 11.96 6.04 9.59
CA ARG A 222 10.58 6.21 10.06
C ARG A 222 9.71 6.93 9.02
N PHE A 223 8.42 6.66 9.04
CA PHE A 223 7.49 7.28 8.09
C PHE A 223 7.17 8.73 8.44
N ASP A 224 7.17 9.07 9.74
CA ASP A 224 6.90 10.41 10.25
C ASP A 224 8.15 11.05 10.87
N PRO A 225 9.01 11.74 10.11
CA PRO A 225 10.17 12.43 10.66
C PRO A 225 9.74 13.49 11.70
N PRO A 226 10.49 13.66 12.81
CA PRO A 226 10.25 14.73 13.76
C PRO A 226 10.27 16.09 13.07
N GLY A 227 9.21 16.89 13.24
CA GLY A 227 9.07 18.21 12.62
C GLY A 227 8.58 18.21 11.17
N ALA A 228 8.27 17.06 10.57
CA ALA A 228 7.58 17.02 9.29
C ALA A 228 6.13 17.52 9.41
N ASP A 229 5.61 18.15 8.34
CA ASP A 229 4.20 18.55 8.26
C ASP A 229 3.30 17.32 8.23
N ARG A 230 2.52 17.12 9.29
CA ARG A 230 1.60 15.99 9.48
C ARG A 230 0.20 16.27 8.94
N SER A 231 0.01 17.37 8.21
CA SER A 231 -1.26 17.65 7.55
C SER A 231 -1.58 16.52 6.55
N PRO A 232 -2.78 15.93 6.60
CA PRO A 232 -3.19 14.84 5.70
C PRO A 232 -3.24 15.26 4.22
N PHE A 233 -3.17 16.57 3.94
CA PHE A 233 -3.13 17.12 2.57
C PHE A 233 -1.77 17.75 2.22
N SER A 234 -0.76 17.59 3.07
CA SER A 234 0.55 18.21 2.87
C SER A 234 1.20 17.81 1.54
N ASN A 235 0.78 16.69 0.96
CA ASN A 235 1.31 16.14 -0.28
C ASN A 235 0.37 16.32 -1.50
N LEU A 236 -0.76 16.99 -1.34
CA LEU A 236 -1.66 17.30 -2.45
C LEU A 236 -0.90 18.04 -3.56
N GLY A 237 -0.94 17.50 -4.78
CA GLY A 237 -0.27 18.08 -5.95
C GLY A 237 1.25 17.89 -6.02
N LYS A 238 1.88 17.13 -5.11
CA LYS A 238 3.32 16.83 -5.18
C LYS A 238 3.63 15.65 -6.12
N PRO A 239 4.84 15.60 -6.71
CA PRO A 239 5.27 14.45 -7.49
C PRO A 239 5.25 13.14 -6.70
N GLY A 240 4.64 12.09 -7.25
CA GLY A 240 4.42 10.80 -6.57
C GLY A 240 3.11 10.72 -5.77
N TYR A 241 2.33 11.81 -5.73
CA TYR A 241 1.04 11.93 -5.05
C TYR A 241 -0.11 12.24 -6.02
N GLU A 242 0.08 11.99 -7.31
CA GLU A 242 -0.88 12.29 -8.37
C GLU A 242 -2.13 11.43 -8.25
N ALA A 243 -1.96 10.13 -7.96
CA ALA A 243 -3.06 9.24 -7.61
C ALA A 243 -3.84 9.76 -6.39
N GLU A 244 -3.13 10.24 -5.35
CA GLU A 244 -3.75 10.84 -4.14
C GLU A 244 -4.66 12.01 -4.52
N THR A 245 -4.07 12.89 -5.31
CA THR A 245 -4.66 14.14 -5.72
C THR A 245 -5.90 13.89 -6.57
N ARG A 246 -5.86 12.90 -7.46
CA ARG A 246 -7.00 12.54 -8.31
C ARG A 246 -8.20 12.02 -7.52
N GLU A 247 -8.05 11.07 -6.61
CA GLU A 247 -9.23 10.61 -5.85
C GLU A 247 -9.68 11.64 -4.81
N LEU A 248 -8.79 12.44 -4.20
CA LEU A 248 -9.25 13.54 -3.33
C LEU A 248 -10.09 14.56 -4.12
N ILE A 249 -9.71 14.86 -5.36
CA ILE A 249 -10.52 15.69 -6.26
C ILE A 249 -11.85 14.99 -6.59
N ARG A 250 -11.82 13.71 -6.97
CA ARG A 250 -13.03 12.94 -7.30
C ARG A 250 -13.99 12.82 -6.12
N LEU A 251 -13.48 12.57 -4.91
CA LEU A 251 -14.25 12.48 -3.67
C LEU A 251 -14.85 13.84 -3.30
N ARG A 252 -14.10 14.93 -3.50
CA ARG A 252 -14.64 16.28 -3.35
C ARG A 252 -15.80 16.50 -4.33
N GLU A 253 -15.61 16.16 -5.60
CA GLU A 253 -16.63 16.31 -6.63
C GLU A 253 -17.86 15.41 -6.40
N SER A 254 -17.71 14.23 -5.77
CA SER A 254 -18.83 13.38 -5.39
C SER A 254 -19.58 13.94 -4.20
N LEU A 255 -18.86 14.42 -3.17
CA LEU A 255 -19.46 15.07 -1.99
C LEU A 255 -20.19 16.38 -2.35
N GLU A 256 -19.66 17.16 -3.30
CA GLU A 256 -20.32 18.36 -3.83
C GLU A 256 -21.59 18.02 -4.63
N ARG A 257 -21.60 16.87 -5.33
CA ARG A 257 -22.80 16.37 -6.02
C ARG A 257 -23.85 15.84 -5.05
N ASP A 258 -23.43 15.15 -3.99
CA ASP A 258 -24.33 14.58 -2.97
C ASP A 258 -24.92 15.63 -2.02
N GLN A 259 -24.26 16.77 -1.85
CA GLN A 259 -24.78 17.86 -1.01
C GLN A 259 -25.90 18.68 -1.66
N GLY A 260 -26.18 18.51 -2.96
CA GLY A 260 -27.21 19.26 -3.70
C GLY A 260 -27.00 20.78 -3.66
N PRO A 261 -27.73 21.57 -4.48
CA PRO A 261 -27.68 23.01 -4.32
C PRO A 261 -28.24 23.36 -2.93
N ARG A 262 -27.44 24.01 -2.10
CA ARG A 262 -27.96 24.72 -0.93
C ARG A 262 -28.97 25.73 -1.46
N SER A 263 -30.24 25.47 -1.22
CA SER A 263 -31.31 26.42 -1.44
C SER A 263 -31.06 27.61 -0.52
N ASP A 264 -30.69 28.74 -1.12
CA ASP A 264 -30.67 30.06 -0.48
C ASP A 264 -32.05 30.44 0.09
#